data_AF-A0A431N3H0-F1
#
_entry.id   AF-A0A431N3H0-F1
#
_cell.length_a   1.000
_cell.length_b   1.000
_cell.length_c   1.000
_cell.angle_alpha   90.00
_cell.angle_beta   90.00
_cell.angle_gamma   90.00
#
_symmetry.space_group_name_H-M   'P 1'
#
loop_
_entity.id
_entity.type
_entity.pdbx_description
1 polymer ?
#
loop_
_entity_poly.entity_id
_entity_poly.type
_entity_poly.pdbx_seq_one_letter_code
_entity_poly.pdbx_strand_id
1 'polypeptide(L)'
;MRFPPGVDAERAIGGYHLALSGFTAEAIAAGIAKFLRGECQDVNPKYCPHPPELAHIIRTTVVPRRVQQPELSKPEHNWLPGERERMRLKMPMWRYAFECGLMDQLDAANRSGFGAMVVLADKWGIKVPDELLQDEERTEREWRIAGNRARAAMEANPPPFMRRRQLQSVE
;
A
#
# COMPACT_ATOMS: atom_id res chain seq x y z
N MET A 1 -10.62 45.32 -0.73
CA MET A 1 -9.35 45.25 0.03
C MET A 1 -8.92 46.67 0.37
N ARG A 2 -8.75 47.02 1.64
CA ARG A 2 -8.08 48.27 2.03
C ARG A 2 -6.67 47.90 2.45
N PHE A 3 -5.67 48.38 1.71
CA PHE A 3 -4.29 48.31 2.15
C PHE A 3 -4.08 49.27 3.34
N PRO A 4 -3.23 48.93 4.31
CA PRO A 4 -2.93 49.85 5.41
C PRO A 4 -2.29 51.15 4.87
N PRO A 5 -2.48 52.28 5.57
CA PRO A 5 -1.94 53.57 5.14
C PRO A 5 -0.41 53.50 5.01
N GLY A 6 0.13 53.99 3.88
CA GLY A 6 1.56 53.94 3.56
C GLY A 6 1.99 52.76 2.67
N VAL A 7 1.09 51.84 2.35
CA VAL A 7 1.35 50.77 1.37
C VAL A 7 0.90 51.22 -0.01
N ASP A 8 1.86 51.30 -0.93
CA ASP A 8 1.59 51.48 -2.35
C ASP A 8 0.94 50.20 -2.90
N ALA A 9 -0.33 50.31 -3.28
CA ALA A 9 -1.13 49.19 -3.76
C ALA A 9 -0.54 48.55 -5.03
N GLU A 10 0.03 49.35 -5.92
CA GLU A 10 0.61 48.83 -7.16
C GLU A 10 1.90 48.04 -6.87
N ARG A 11 2.74 48.54 -5.97
CA ARG A 11 3.93 47.81 -5.51
C ARG A 11 3.56 46.53 -4.78
N ALA A 12 2.50 46.54 -3.97
CA ALA A 12 2.02 45.34 -3.29
C ALA A 12 1.57 44.27 -4.31
N ILE A 13 0.75 44.64 -5.30
CA ILE A 13 0.31 43.73 -6.36
C ILE A 13 1.51 43.22 -7.18
N GLY A 14 2.44 44.10 -7.53
CA GLY A 14 3.68 43.73 -8.22
C GLY A 14 4.53 42.72 -7.43
N GLY A 15 4.60 42.88 -6.11
CA GLY A 15 5.26 41.94 -5.21
C GLY A 15 4.63 40.53 -5.24
N TYR A 16 3.30 40.44 -5.25
CA TYR A 16 2.60 39.16 -5.43
C TYR A 16 2.85 38.56 -6.80
N HIS A 17 2.77 39.36 -7.86
CA HIS A 17 3.01 38.88 -9.23
C HIS A 17 4.42 38.29 -9.38
N LEU A 18 5.43 38.96 -8.82
CA LEU A 18 6.81 38.50 -8.86
C LEU A 18 7.02 37.24 -7.99
N ALA A 19 6.51 37.23 -6.77
CA ALA A 19 6.66 36.09 -5.85
C ALA A 19 5.95 34.82 -6.34
N LEU A 20 4.84 34.99 -7.07
CA LEU A 20 4.05 33.90 -7.62
C LEU A 20 4.45 33.51 -9.05
N SER A 21 5.42 34.22 -9.64
CA SER A 21 5.94 33.89 -10.96
C SER A 21 6.52 32.47 -10.98
N GLY A 22 6.08 31.65 -11.94
CA GLY A 22 6.49 30.25 -12.08
C GLY A 22 5.58 29.22 -11.41
N PHE A 23 4.54 29.62 -10.67
CA PHE A 23 3.50 28.69 -10.21
C PHE A 23 2.34 28.60 -11.20
N THR A 24 1.76 27.41 -11.35
CA THR A 24 0.52 27.24 -12.13
C THR A 24 -0.68 27.82 -11.37
N ALA A 25 -1.72 28.22 -12.09
CA ALA A 25 -2.97 28.71 -11.48
C ALA A 25 -3.57 27.68 -10.50
N GLU A 26 -3.45 26.39 -10.80
CA GLU A 26 -3.90 25.31 -9.92
C GLU A 26 -3.10 25.24 -8.62
N ALA A 27 -1.77 25.41 -8.68
CA ALA A 27 -0.93 25.41 -7.49
C ALA A 27 -1.23 26.61 -6.59
N ILE A 28 -1.48 27.78 -7.18
CA ILE A 28 -1.88 28.99 -6.46
C ILE A 28 -3.23 28.76 -5.76
N ALA A 29 -4.23 28.22 -6.47
CA ALA A 29 -5.54 27.91 -5.90
C ALA A 29 -5.46 26.90 -4.75
N ALA A 30 -4.64 25.86 -4.91
CA ALA A 30 -4.43 24.85 -3.87
C ALA A 30 -3.77 25.45 -2.61
N GLY A 31 -2.77 26.33 -2.78
CA GLY A 31 -2.12 27.03 -1.68
C GLY A 31 -3.06 27.97 -0.93
N ILE A 32 -3.87 28.73 -1.65
CA ILE A 32 -4.92 29.58 -1.05
C ILE A 32 -5.92 28.72 -0.27
N ALA A 33 -6.35 27.58 -0.81
CA ALA A 33 -7.28 26.68 -0.14
C ALA A 33 -6.68 26.05 1.14
N LYS A 34 -5.38 25.75 1.16
CA LYS A 34 -4.66 25.26 2.36
C LYS A 34 -4.54 26.36 3.42
N PHE A 35 -4.28 27.60 3.00
CA PHE A 35 -4.28 28.76 3.89
C PHE A 35 -5.64 29.00 4.55
N LEU A 36 -6.73 29.03 3.75
CA LEU A 36 -8.08 29.23 4.25
C LEU A 36 -8.56 28.12 5.21
N ARG A 37 -8.02 26.91 5.08
CA ARG A 37 -8.31 25.78 6.00
C ARG A 37 -7.54 25.85 7.33
N GLY A 38 -6.59 26.79 7.48
CA GLY A 38 -5.77 26.90 8.68
C GLY A 38 -4.72 25.79 8.83
N GLU A 39 -4.40 25.09 7.74
CA GLU A 39 -3.43 23.98 7.71
C GLU A 39 -1.97 24.46 7.56
N CYS A 40 -1.73 25.78 7.63
CA CYS A 40 -0.41 26.38 7.49
C CYS A 40 0.21 26.61 8.88
N GLN A 41 1.33 25.97 9.17
CA GLN A 41 2.13 26.27 10.37
C GLN A 41 2.77 27.66 10.18
N ASP A 42 2.82 28.45 11.25
CA ASP A 42 3.46 29.78 11.30
C ASP A 42 2.78 30.94 10.54
N VAL A 43 1.57 30.74 10.01
CA VAL A 43 0.80 31.83 9.38
C VAL A 43 -0.55 31.99 10.06
N ASN A 44 -0.84 33.20 10.56
CA ASN A 44 -2.11 33.48 11.21
C ASN A 44 -3.24 33.60 10.16
N PRO A 45 -4.28 32.75 10.23
CA PRO A 45 -5.36 32.73 9.23
C PRO A 45 -6.21 34.02 9.21
N LYS A 46 -6.09 34.87 10.23
CA LYS A 46 -6.79 36.17 10.30
C LYS A 46 -6.19 37.24 9.39
N TYR A 47 -4.94 37.07 8.95
CA TYR A 47 -4.23 38.06 8.15
C TYR A 47 -3.86 37.49 6.78
N CYS A 48 -3.94 38.31 5.73
CA CYS A 48 -3.51 37.90 4.40
C CYS A 48 -1.99 37.63 4.41
N PRO A 49 -1.53 36.48 3.92
CA PRO A 49 -0.11 36.12 3.93
C PRO A 49 0.68 37.05 3.01
N HIS A 50 1.87 37.45 3.44
CA HIS A 50 2.77 38.26 2.60
C HIS A 50 3.19 37.49 1.34
N PRO A 51 3.61 38.17 0.24
CA PRO A 51 4.04 37.50 -0.98
C PRO A 51 5.02 36.31 -0.80
N PRO A 52 6.10 36.41 0.01
CA PRO A 52 6.99 35.27 0.25
C PRO A 52 6.35 34.15 1.08
N GLU A 53 5.47 34.48 2.03
CA GLU A 53 4.72 33.51 2.84
C GLU A 53 3.77 32.70 1.96
N LEU A 54 3.03 33.38 1.06
CA LEU A 54 2.12 32.73 0.13
C LEU A 54 2.88 31.82 -0.86
N ALA A 55 4.02 32.26 -1.38
CA ALA A 55 4.86 31.43 -2.23
C ALA A 55 5.39 30.20 -1.47
N HIS A 56 5.76 30.34 -0.19
CA HIS A 56 6.15 29.21 0.66
C HIS A 56 4.99 28.23 0.90
N ILE A 57 3.80 28.74 1.21
CA ILE A 57 2.59 27.93 1.34
C ILE A 57 2.39 27.13 0.05
N ILE A 58 2.36 27.77 -1.11
CA ILE A 58 2.15 27.09 -2.40
C ILE A 58 3.19 25.98 -2.62
N ARG A 59 4.49 26.23 -2.40
CA ARG A 59 5.54 25.20 -2.52
C ARG A 59 5.28 23.99 -1.62
N THR A 60 4.82 24.20 -0.39
CA THR A 60 4.47 23.12 0.54
C THR A 60 3.08 22.52 0.32
N THR A 61 2.29 23.10 -0.59
CA THR A 61 0.95 22.64 -0.96
C THR A 61 0.97 21.75 -2.19
N VAL A 62 1.96 21.94 -3.07
CA VAL A 62 2.26 21.03 -4.19
C VAL A 62 2.93 19.76 -3.65
N VAL A 63 2.21 19.04 -2.77
CA VAL A 63 2.16 17.59 -2.93
C VAL A 63 1.46 17.42 -4.27
N PRO A 64 2.02 16.71 -5.27
CA PRO A 64 1.30 16.43 -6.50
C PRO A 64 -0.08 15.97 -6.04
N ARG A 65 -1.12 16.70 -6.45
CA ARG A 65 -2.53 16.31 -6.26
C ARG A 65 -2.47 14.81 -6.37
N ARG A 66 -2.74 14.06 -5.28
CA ARG A 66 -2.77 12.60 -5.37
C ARG A 66 -3.71 12.41 -6.54
N VAL A 67 -3.14 12.06 -7.70
CA VAL A 67 -3.92 11.63 -8.85
C VAL A 67 -4.79 10.62 -8.16
N GLN A 68 -6.11 10.82 -8.18
CA GLN A 68 -7.00 9.75 -7.75
C GLN A 68 -6.46 8.59 -8.56
N GLN A 69 -5.69 7.71 -7.91
CA GLN A 69 -5.18 6.55 -8.59
C GLN A 69 -6.47 5.96 -9.10
N PRO A 70 -6.66 5.81 -10.42
CA PRO A 70 -7.85 5.14 -10.92
C PRO A 70 -7.91 3.90 -10.05
N GLU A 71 -8.98 3.78 -9.24
CA GLU A 71 -9.02 2.79 -8.17
C GLU A 71 -8.64 1.50 -8.86
N LEU A 72 -7.41 1.03 -8.64
CA LEU A 72 -6.97 -0.21 -9.23
C LEU A 72 -7.94 -1.16 -8.59
N SER A 73 -8.88 -1.67 -9.39
CA SER A 73 -9.95 -2.53 -8.94
C SER A 73 -9.26 -3.53 -8.06
N LYS A 74 -9.51 -3.47 -6.73
CA LYS A 74 -8.86 -4.39 -5.81
C LYS A 74 -9.10 -5.75 -6.44
N PRO A 75 -8.05 -6.52 -6.79
CA PRO A 75 -8.24 -7.78 -7.48
C PRO A 75 -9.29 -8.52 -6.66
N GLU A 76 -10.41 -8.86 -7.29
CA GLU A 76 -11.49 -9.59 -6.64
C GLU A 76 -10.89 -10.92 -6.19
N HIS A 77 -10.43 -10.94 -4.94
CA HIS A 77 -9.82 -12.12 -4.37
C HIS A 77 -10.98 -13.03 -4.03
N ASN A 78 -11.27 -13.95 -4.94
CA ASN A 78 -12.27 -15.00 -4.76
C ASN A 78 -11.75 -15.99 -3.72
N TRP A 79 -11.83 -15.58 -2.45
CA TRP A 79 -11.44 -16.39 -1.30
C TRP A 79 -12.17 -17.71 -1.34
N LEU A 80 -11.42 -18.80 -1.35
CA LEU A 80 -11.99 -20.13 -1.12
C LEU A 80 -12.52 -20.20 0.32
N PRO A 81 -13.59 -20.98 0.57
CA PRO A 81 -13.98 -21.33 1.93
C PRO A 81 -12.76 -21.83 2.74
N GLY A 82 -12.58 -21.31 3.95
CA GLY A 82 -11.46 -21.65 4.83
C GLY A 82 -10.11 -20.98 4.50
N GLU A 83 -9.99 -20.18 3.44
CA GLU A 83 -8.68 -19.62 3.02
C GLU A 83 -8.10 -18.63 4.04
N ARG A 84 -8.96 -17.89 4.73
CA ARG A 84 -8.56 -16.95 5.79
C ARG A 84 -7.99 -17.68 7.00
N GLU A 85 -8.60 -18.79 7.38
CA GLU A 85 -8.19 -19.65 8.48
C GLU A 85 -6.88 -20.36 8.15
N ARG A 86 -6.73 -20.86 6.91
CA ARG A 86 -5.46 -21.40 6.42
C ARG A 86 -4.34 -20.36 6.42
N MET A 87 -4.61 -19.11 6.05
CA MET A 87 -3.64 -18.01 6.13
C MET A 87 -3.22 -17.70 7.56
N ARG A 88 -4.16 -17.77 8.53
CA ARG A 88 -3.86 -17.60 9.96
C ARG A 88 -2.87 -18.64 10.49
N LEU A 89 -2.89 -19.87 9.96
CA LEU A 89 -1.91 -20.90 10.30
C LEU A 89 -0.61 -20.77 9.49
N LYS A 90 -0.73 -20.59 8.17
CA LYS A 90 0.39 -20.65 7.23
C LYS A 90 1.38 -19.49 7.41
N MET A 91 0.90 -18.28 7.71
CA MET A 91 1.77 -17.10 7.85
C MET A 91 2.70 -17.19 9.08
N PRO A 92 2.21 -17.53 10.29
CA PRO A 92 3.07 -17.79 11.44
C PRO A 92 4.08 -18.91 11.20
N MET A 93 3.65 -20.04 10.62
CA MET A 93 4.54 -21.16 10.30
C MET A 93 5.62 -20.77 9.31
N TRP A 94 5.28 -19.98 8.28
CA TRP A 94 6.24 -19.48 7.30
C TRP A 94 7.26 -18.54 7.94
N ARG A 95 6.83 -17.62 8.81
CA ARG A 95 7.74 -16.71 9.53
C ARG A 95 8.71 -17.49 10.40
N TYR A 96 8.21 -18.42 11.20
CA TYR A 96 9.04 -19.27 12.06
C TYR A 96 10.04 -20.11 11.25
N ALA A 97 9.57 -20.76 10.18
CA ALA A 97 10.42 -21.56 9.30
C ALA A 97 11.49 -20.72 8.60
N PHE A 98 11.18 -19.49 8.21
CA PHE A 98 12.13 -18.56 7.61
C PHE A 98 13.20 -18.12 8.62
N GLU A 99 12.78 -17.70 9.82
CA GLU A 99 13.69 -17.25 10.88
C GLU A 99 14.61 -18.36 11.39
N CYS A 100 14.12 -19.59 11.46
CA CYS A 100 14.88 -20.75 11.94
C CYS A 100 15.55 -21.57 10.83
N GLY A 101 15.39 -21.19 9.55
CA GLY A 101 15.95 -21.94 8.41
C GLY A 101 15.34 -23.34 8.22
N LEU A 102 14.08 -23.55 8.63
CA LEU A 102 13.35 -24.83 8.58
C LEU A 102 12.37 -24.92 7.40
N MET A 103 12.59 -24.14 6.35
CA MET A 103 11.70 -24.08 5.19
C MET A 103 11.44 -25.44 4.53
N ASP A 104 12.44 -26.32 4.52
CA ASP A 104 12.29 -27.67 3.96
C ASP A 104 11.31 -28.53 4.76
N GLN A 105 11.25 -28.37 6.09
CA GLN A 105 10.31 -29.09 6.94
C GLN A 105 8.87 -28.60 6.72
N LEU A 106 8.70 -27.28 6.56
CA LEU A 106 7.42 -26.67 6.23
C LEU A 106 6.92 -27.15 4.87
N ASP A 107 7.80 -27.18 3.87
CA ASP A 107 7.48 -27.65 2.53
C ASP A 107 7.13 -29.13 2.49
N ALA A 108 7.83 -29.97 3.27
CA ALA A 108 7.51 -31.38 3.40
C ALA A 108 6.12 -31.60 4.02
N ALA A 109 5.82 -30.93 5.14
CA ALA A 109 4.51 -31.04 5.80
C ALA A 109 3.38 -30.53 4.91
N ASN A 110 3.58 -29.41 4.21
CA ASN A 110 2.58 -28.86 3.30
C ASN A 110 2.27 -29.78 2.11
N ARG A 111 3.22 -30.64 1.69
CA ARG A 111 2.98 -31.69 0.69
C ARG A 111 2.20 -32.88 1.25
N SER A 112 2.41 -33.21 2.52
CA SER A 112 1.77 -34.34 3.19
C SER A 112 0.30 -34.09 3.54
N GLY A 113 -0.11 -32.83 3.75
CA GLY A 113 -1.50 -32.45 3.98
C GLY A 113 -1.68 -31.55 5.20
N PHE A 114 -2.93 -31.22 5.51
CA PHE A 114 -3.28 -30.37 6.64
C PHE A 114 -2.94 -31.04 7.98
N GLY A 115 -3.21 -32.36 8.11
CA GLY A 115 -2.86 -33.10 9.34
C GLY A 115 -1.37 -33.01 9.69
N ALA A 116 -0.48 -33.10 8.69
CA ALA A 116 0.96 -32.94 8.89
C ALA A 116 1.35 -31.50 9.29
N MET A 117 0.63 -30.50 8.77
CA MET A 117 0.81 -29.09 9.13
C MET A 117 0.39 -28.82 10.58
N VAL A 118 -0.69 -29.43 11.06
CA VAL A 118 -1.15 -29.32 12.46
C VAL A 118 -0.11 -29.91 13.41
N VAL A 119 0.38 -31.12 13.13
CA VAL A 119 1.44 -31.77 13.93
C VAL A 119 2.71 -30.91 13.96
N LEU A 120 3.08 -30.32 12.82
CA LEU A 120 4.25 -29.45 12.75
C LEU A 120 4.04 -28.14 13.51
N ALA A 121 2.84 -27.55 13.44
CA ALA A 121 2.49 -26.33 14.17
C ALA A 121 2.54 -26.56 15.68
N ASP A 122 2.00 -27.68 16.17
CA ASP A 122 2.05 -28.06 17.58
C ASP A 122 3.51 -28.22 18.05
N LYS A 123 4.34 -28.92 17.26
CA LYS A 123 5.78 -29.06 17.53
C LYS A 123 6.52 -27.72 17.61
N TRP A 124 6.09 -26.73 16.84
CA TRP A 124 6.67 -25.38 16.84
C TRP A 124 6.00 -24.42 17.83
N GLY A 125 5.01 -24.88 18.60
CA GLY A 125 4.26 -24.05 19.54
C GLY A 125 3.37 -22.99 18.87
N ILE A 126 3.02 -23.19 17.60
CA ILE A 126 2.17 -22.28 16.83
C ILE A 126 0.72 -22.70 17.01
N LYS A 127 -0.10 -21.78 17.54
CA LYS A 127 -1.53 -22.03 17.75
C LYS A 127 -2.25 -22.27 16.42
N VAL A 128 -2.93 -23.41 16.33
CA VAL A 128 -3.82 -23.75 15.23
C VAL A 128 -5.21 -23.16 15.51
N PRO A 129 -5.83 -22.44 14.55
CA PRO A 129 -7.21 -21.98 14.69
C PRO A 129 -8.19 -23.14 14.89
N ASP A 130 -9.05 -23.04 15.92
CA ASP A 130 -10.02 -24.08 16.27
C ASP A 130 -11.00 -24.37 15.12
N GLU A 131 -11.29 -23.37 14.28
CA GLU A 131 -12.18 -23.51 13.13
C GLU A 131 -11.64 -24.48 12.07
N LEU A 132 -10.32 -24.71 12.03
CA LEU A 132 -9.71 -25.71 11.14
C LEU A 132 -9.77 -27.14 11.71
N LEU A 133 -10.09 -27.29 13.00
CA LEU A 133 -10.16 -28.57 13.69
C LEU A 133 -11.59 -29.14 13.77
N GLN A 134 -12.60 -28.37 13.35
CA GLN A 134 -14.01 -28.75 13.48
C GLN A 134 -14.48 -29.80 12.45
N ASP A 135 -13.87 -29.82 11.26
CA ASP A 135 -14.22 -30.75 10.17
C ASP A 135 -12.94 -31.17 9.44
N GLU A 136 -12.23 -32.14 10.02
CA GLU A 136 -10.90 -32.57 9.56
C GLU A 136 -10.91 -33.10 8.12
N GLU A 137 -11.91 -33.90 7.74
CA GLU A 137 -12.01 -34.48 6.39
C GLU A 137 -12.28 -33.41 5.32
N ARG A 138 -13.21 -32.49 5.60
CA ARG A 138 -13.50 -31.39 4.68
C ARG A 138 -12.32 -30.43 4.57
N THR A 139 -11.68 -30.11 5.69
CA THR A 139 -10.54 -29.19 5.75
C THR A 139 -9.33 -29.75 5.01
N GLU A 140 -9.03 -31.05 5.16
CA GLU A 140 -7.98 -31.74 4.40
C GLU A 140 -8.27 -31.71 2.89
N ARG A 141 -9.51 -31.97 2.49
CA ARG A 141 -9.93 -31.92 1.07
C ARG A 141 -9.80 -30.51 0.48
N GLU A 142 -10.28 -29.50 1.20
CA GLU A 142 -10.17 -28.09 0.80
C GLU A 142 -8.71 -27.61 0.75
N TRP A 143 -7.86 -28.08 1.68
CA TRP A 143 -6.41 -27.79 1.69
C TRP A 143 -5.71 -28.32 0.44
N ARG A 144 -6.00 -29.56 0.05
CA ARG A 144 -5.45 -30.16 -1.18
C ARG A 144 -5.92 -29.44 -2.44
N ILE A 145 -7.22 -29.10 -2.50
CA ILE A 145 -7.78 -28.36 -3.64
C ILE A 145 -7.11 -26.98 -3.75
N ALA A 146 -6.94 -26.26 -2.64
CA ALA A 146 -6.27 -24.96 -2.62
C ALA A 146 -4.80 -25.06 -3.06
N GLY A 147 -4.08 -26.08 -2.59
CA GLY A 147 -2.70 -26.35 -3.02
C GLY A 147 -2.58 -26.63 -4.52
N ASN A 148 -3.45 -27.47 -5.06
CA ASN A 148 -3.50 -27.79 -6.49
C ASN A 148 -3.87 -26.58 -7.34
N ARG A 149 -4.84 -25.76 -6.89
CA ARG A 149 -5.24 -24.53 -7.57
C ARG A 149 -4.13 -23.48 -7.58
N ALA A 150 -3.42 -23.32 -6.46
CA ALA A 150 -2.28 -22.40 -6.36
C ALA A 150 -1.14 -22.83 -7.30
N ARG A 151 -0.82 -24.13 -7.39
CA ARG A 151 0.14 -24.66 -8.36
C ARG A 151 -0.31 -24.42 -9.81
N ALA A 152 -1.53 -24.77 -10.15
CA ALA A 152 -2.08 -24.55 -11.49
C ALA A 152 -2.07 -23.06 -11.88
N ALA A 153 -2.36 -22.15 -10.94
CA ALA A 153 -2.29 -20.71 -11.18
C ALA A 153 -0.84 -20.22 -11.39
N MET A 154 0.13 -20.74 -10.62
CA MET A 154 1.55 -20.44 -10.82
C MET A 154 2.09 -21.02 -12.15
N GLU A 155 1.59 -22.17 -12.60
CA GLU A 155 1.96 -22.74 -13.90
C GLU A 155 1.33 -21.95 -15.06
N ALA A 156 0.08 -21.52 -14.91
CA ALA A 156 -0.62 -20.73 -15.93
C ALA A 156 -0.05 -19.30 -16.05
N ASN A 157 0.38 -18.70 -14.94
CA ASN A 157 0.96 -17.36 -14.94
C ASN A 157 2.16 -17.29 -13.98
N PRO A 158 3.31 -17.84 -14.39
CA PRO A 158 4.48 -17.90 -13.53
C PRO A 158 4.95 -16.50 -13.16
N PRO A 159 5.31 -16.27 -11.89
CA PRO A 159 5.80 -14.97 -11.46
C PRO A 159 7.08 -14.59 -12.21
N PRO A 160 7.39 -13.29 -12.35
CA PRO A 160 8.43 -12.80 -13.27
C PRO A 160 9.82 -13.44 -13.08
N PHE A 161 10.16 -13.85 -11.86
CA PHE A 161 11.43 -14.51 -11.52
C PHE A 161 11.48 -16.00 -11.90
N MET A 162 10.33 -16.63 -12.16
CA MET A 162 10.21 -18.02 -12.66
C MET A 162 10.06 -18.09 -14.18
N ARG A 163 9.76 -16.97 -14.84
CA ARG A 163 9.74 -16.90 -16.31
C ARG A 163 11.18 -17.06 -16.81
N ARG A 164 11.54 -18.24 -17.33
CA ARG A 164 12.83 -18.44 -18.01
C ARG A 164 12.98 -17.33 -19.06
N ARG A 165 13.98 -16.46 -18.90
CA ARG A 165 14.40 -15.54 -19.97
C ARG A 165 14.72 -16.43 -21.17
N GLN A 166 13.89 -16.39 -22.21
CA GLN A 166 14.38 -16.75 -23.53
C GLN A 166 15.48 -15.73 -23.82
N LEU A 167 16.74 -16.16 -23.75
CA LEU A 167 17.85 -15.44 -24.34
C LEU A 167 17.47 -15.31 -25.82
N GLN A 168 17.04 -14.12 -26.22
CA GLN A 168 16.89 -13.81 -27.63
C GLN A 168 18.28 -13.99 -28.24
N SER A 169 18.42 -15.03 -29.06
CA SER A 169 19.54 -15.20 -29.97
C SER A 169 19.59 -13.95 -30.82
N VAL A 170 20.63 -13.14 -30.60
CA VAL A 170 20.98 -12.00 -31.44
C VAL A 170 21.63 -12.61 -32.68
N GLU A 171 20.90 -12.59 -33.80
CA GLU A 171 21.49 -12.71 -35.15
C GLU A 171 22.01 -11.36 -35.61
#